data_AF-A0A2V7L1F9-F1
#
_entry.id   AF-A0A2V7L1F9-F1
#
_cell.length_a   1.000
_cell.length_b   1.000
_cell.length_c   1.000
_cell.angle_alpha   90.00
_cell.angle_beta   90.00
_cell.angle_gamma   90.00
#
_symmetry.space_group_name_H-M   'P 1'
#
loop_
_entity.id
_entity.type
_entity.pdbx_description
1 polymer ?
#
loop_
_entity_poly.entity_id
_entity_poly.type
_entity_poly.pdbx_seq_one_letter_code
_entity_poly.pdbx_strand_id
1 'polypeptide(L)'
;MRLSHALAFFSFSALIAPARGSAQAVDSTSGIMFIFERFADVYGSRLVAAFDSIPATRYDYRPTPAQQSIGYIAQHLEQANYGLCERFSDLKHPRSAADSLADTVKARWPKDTLVARLRASLRFCDDALDRAAGLSSPANANSLLGFETDLAEHYSQLAVYMRLLGLVPPSALPPRPRVAITLPRATLASYVGQYRLAPGVELEVTLDGESLLARASTGGGPVKLWPEAPSEFFVKEAEAQVTFTRNATGAVTGLVLHQYGRDRAGAKIQ
;
A
#
# COMPACT_ATOMS: atom_id res chain seq x y z
N MET A 1 5.76 -89.97 4.85
CA MET A 1 4.93 -89.32 5.90
C MET A 1 4.69 -87.88 5.47
N ARG A 2 3.43 -87.42 5.58
CA ARG A 2 2.88 -86.16 5.03
C ARG A 2 3.56 -84.89 5.57
N LEU A 3 3.42 -83.76 4.85
CA LEU A 3 3.17 -82.36 5.29
C LEU A 3 3.83 -81.38 4.29
N SER A 4 3.15 -80.95 3.22
CA SER A 4 2.26 -79.76 3.15
C SER A 4 2.99 -78.44 3.45
N HIS A 5 3.29 -77.64 2.42
CA HIS A 5 3.60 -76.22 2.54
C HIS A 5 2.75 -75.42 1.56
N ALA A 6 2.01 -74.46 2.11
CA ALA A 6 1.00 -73.64 1.46
C ALA A 6 1.62 -72.48 0.67
N LEU A 7 1.06 -72.19 -0.51
CA LEU A 7 1.28 -70.93 -1.22
C LEU A 7 0.42 -69.83 -0.58
N ALA A 8 1.06 -68.77 -0.08
CA ALA A 8 0.39 -67.54 0.34
C ALA A 8 0.31 -66.57 -0.86
N PHE A 9 -0.92 -66.26 -1.30
CA PHE A 9 -1.21 -65.17 -2.21
C PHE A 9 -1.17 -63.84 -1.44
N PHE A 10 -0.29 -62.91 -1.83
CA PHE A 10 -0.37 -61.52 -1.40
C PHE A 10 -1.31 -60.75 -2.33
N SER A 11 -2.47 -60.33 -1.82
CA SER A 11 -3.38 -59.41 -2.51
C SER A 11 -3.07 -57.99 -2.06
N PHE A 12 -2.65 -57.12 -2.98
CA PHE A 12 -2.37 -55.70 -2.72
C PHE A 12 -3.63 -54.89 -3.06
N SER A 13 -4.41 -54.53 -2.04
CA SER A 13 -5.52 -53.58 -2.18
C SER A 13 -4.97 -52.15 -2.17
N ALA A 14 -4.99 -51.48 -3.32
CA ALA A 14 -4.66 -50.07 -3.44
C ALA A 14 -5.83 -49.20 -2.93
N LEU A 15 -5.65 -48.62 -1.73
CA LEU A 15 -6.50 -47.54 -1.21
C LEU A 15 -6.15 -46.23 -1.94
N ILE A 16 -7.06 -45.74 -2.78
CA ILE A 16 -6.98 -44.40 -3.36
C ILE A 16 -7.48 -43.41 -2.30
N ALA A 17 -6.56 -42.66 -1.69
CA ALA A 17 -6.91 -41.51 -0.85
C ALA A 17 -7.28 -40.31 -1.74
N PRO A 18 -8.27 -39.47 -1.36
CA PRO A 18 -8.58 -38.27 -2.12
C PRO A 18 -7.44 -37.26 -1.91
N ALA A 19 -6.89 -36.76 -3.02
CA ALA A 19 -5.94 -35.67 -3.00
C ALA A 19 -6.61 -34.43 -2.42
N ARG A 20 -6.30 -34.11 -1.16
CA ARG A 20 -6.51 -32.76 -0.62
C ARG A 20 -5.62 -31.84 -1.44
N GLY A 21 -6.23 -30.94 -2.21
CA GLY A 21 -5.51 -29.87 -2.87
C GLY A 21 -4.67 -29.13 -1.83
N SER A 22 -3.35 -29.12 -2.05
CA SER A 22 -2.45 -28.27 -1.31
C SER A 22 -2.84 -26.83 -1.61
N ALA A 23 -3.45 -26.15 -0.64
CA ALA A 23 -3.37 -24.70 -0.60
C ALA A 23 -1.87 -24.37 -0.61
N GLN A 24 -1.37 -23.87 -1.75
CA GLN A 24 0.00 -23.39 -1.82
C GLN A 24 0.16 -22.36 -0.72
N ALA A 25 1.16 -22.56 0.15
CA ALA A 25 1.52 -21.58 1.16
C ALA A 25 1.86 -20.29 0.41
N VAL A 26 0.95 -19.33 0.51
CA VAL A 26 1.18 -17.96 0.09
C VAL A 26 2.45 -17.50 0.80
N ASP A 27 3.43 -16.96 0.08
CA ASP A 27 4.63 -16.37 0.70
C ASP A 27 4.19 -15.20 1.60
N SER A 28 3.92 -15.52 2.85
CA SER A 28 3.27 -14.62 3.81
C SER A 28 4.09 -13.36 4.07
N THR A 29 5.40 -13.40 3.80
CA THR A 29 6.32 -12.27 3.96
C THR A 29 5.94 -11.14 3.00
N SER A 30 5.66 -11.48 1.74
CA SER A 30 5.30 -10.51 0.70
C SER A 30 3.93 -9.86 0.97
N GLY A 31 2.96 -10.65 1.44
CA GLY A 31 1.64 -10.11 1.84
C GLY A 31 1.67 -9.25 3.10
N ILE A 32 2.50 -9.58 4.09
CA ILE A 32 2.69 -8.77 5.30
C ILE A 32 3.36 -7.44 4.95
N MET A 33 4.44 -7.47 4.16
CA MET A 33 5.14 -6.24 3.78
C MET A 33 4.28 -5.31 2.93
N PHE A 34 3.43 -5.87 2.07
CA PHE A 34 2.42 -5.10 1.35
C PHE A 34 1.48 -4.31 2.28
N ILE A 35 1.17 -4.83 3.47
CA ILE A 35 0.37 -4.09 4.45
C ILE A 35 1.14 -2.89 4.99
N PHE A 36 2.42 -3.05 5.35
CA PHE A 36 3.28 -1.93 5.76
C PHE A 36 3.33 -0.86 4.65
N GLU A 37 3.70 -1.26 3.43
CA GLU A 37 3.69 -0.35 2.27
C GLU A 37 2.37 0.40 2.08
N ARG A 38 1.23 -0.29 2.23
CA ARG A 38 -0.07 0.34 2.09
C ARG A 38 -0.33 1.37 3.20
N PHE A 39 0.04 1.09 4.44
CA PHE A 39 -0.12 2.04 5.54
C PHE A 39 0.82 3.25 5.41
N ALA A 40 2.06 3.01 5.00
CA ALA A 40 3.01 4.06 4.65
C ALA A 40 2.47 4.97 3.54
N ASP A 41 1.87 4.40 2.48
CA ASP A 41 1.23 5.18 1.41
C ASP A 41 0.08 6.05 1.93
N VAL A 42 -0.79 5.48 2.77
CA VAL A 42 -1.94 6.19 3.33
C VAL A 42 -1.50 7.43 4.09
N TYR A 43 -0.57 7.29 5.03
CA TYR A 43 -0.17 8.41 5.88
C TYR A 43 0.85 9.32 5.19
N GLY A 44 1.79 8.77 4.43
CA GLY A 44 2.76 9.53 3.64
C GLY A 44 2.08 10.46 2.63
N SER A 45 1.13 9.95 1.84
CA SER A 45 0.38 10.77 0.87
C SER A 45 -0.43 11.87 1.55
N ARG A 46 -1.07 11.57 2.69
CA ARG A 46 -1.84 12.53 3.49
C ARG A 46 -0.95 13.60 4.12
N LEU A 47 0.21 13.24 4.66
CA LEU A 47 1.19 14.19 5.20
C LEU A 47 1.67 15.14 4.12
N VAL A 48 2.06 14.60 2.96
CA VAL A 48 2.51 15.40 1.83
C VAL A 48 1.40 16.36 1.37
N ALA A 49 0.18 15.87 1.18
CA ALA A 49 -0.96 16.71 0.81
C ALA A 49 -1.28 17.79 1.88
N ALA A 50 -1.16 17.44 3.17
CA ALA A 50 -1.41 18.36 4.26
C ALA A 50 -0.39 19.51 4.26
N PHE A 51 0.91 19.19 4.26
CA PHE A 51 1.97 20.20 4.16
C PHE A 51 1.83 21.05 2.90
N ASP A 52 1.59 20.44 1.75
CA ASP A 52 1.42 21.14 0.49
C ASP A 52 0.18 22.06 0.48
N SER A 53 -0.87 21.75 1.24
CA SER A 53 -2.06 22.60 1.35
C SER A 53 -1.91 23.79 2.31
N ILE A 54 -0.99 23.72 3.28
CA ILE A 54 -0.80 24.77 4.28
C ILE A 54 -0.07 25.97 3.64
N PRO A 55 -0.56 27.22 3.79
CA PRO A 55 0.15 28.38 3.26
C PRO A 55 1.56 28.52 3.86
N ALA A 56 2.56 28.89 3.04
CA ALA A 56 3.96 29.02 3.49
C ALA A 56 4.11 29.98 4.69
N THR A 57 3.29 31.03 4.76
CA THR A 57 3.24 32.00 5.87
C THR A 57 2.81 31.40 7.20
N ARG A 58 2.33 30.14 7.23
CA ARG A 58 1.91 29.43 8.44
C ARG A 58 2.94 28.42 8.93
N TYR A 59 4.07 28.22 8.27
CA TYR A 59 5.03 27.16 8.65
C TYR A 59 5.67 27.36 10.03
N ASP A 60 5.74 28.59 10.54
CA ASP A 60 6.18 28.87 11.91
C ASP A 60 5.09 28.65 12.97
N TYR A 61 3.86 28.35 12.57
CA TYR A 61 2.75 28.15 13.50
C TYR A 61 2.96 26.91 14.38
N ARG A 62 2.66 27.07 15.66
CA ARG A 62 2.51 26.03 16.68
C ARG A 62 1.39 26.46 17.63
N PRO A 63 0.51 25.55 18.10
CA PRO A 63 -0.59 25.95 18.97
C PRO A 63 -0.13 26.46 20.34
N THR A 64 0.99 25.93 20.86
CA THR A 64 1.61 26.38 22.11
C THR A 64 3.13 26.51 21.94
N PRO A 65 3.83 27.28 22.80
CA PRO A 65 5.29 27.44 22.71
C PRO A 65 6.07 26.13 22.85
N ALA A 66 5.56 25.17 23.62
CA ALA A 66 6.19 23.87 23.86
C ALA A 66 6.04 22.89 22.69
N GLN A 67 5.13 23.16 21.77
CA GLN A 67 4.89 22.31 20.61
C GLN A 67 5.83 22.65 19.44
N GLN A 68 6.10 21.64 18.62
CA GLN A 68 6.81 21.80 17.35
C GLN A 68 6.00 22.66 16.39
N SER A 69 6.67 23.49 15.59
CA SER A 69 6.04 24.21 14.48
C SER A 69 5.78 23.30 13.29
N ILE A 70 4.92 23.73 12.37
CA ILE A 70 4.64 22.99 11.12
C ILE A 70 5.94 22.71 10.34
N GLY A 71 6.82 23.70 10.20
CA GLY A 71 8.11 23.53 9.54
C GLY A 71 9.05 22.56 10.25
N TYR A 72 9.01 22.53 11.60
CA TYR A 72 9.78 21.56 12.37
C TYR A 72 9.25 20.14 12.19
N ILE A 73 7.93 19.94 12.17
CA ILE A 73 7.33 18.62 11.93
C ILE A 73 7.73 18.11 10.52
N ALA A 74 7.71 18.97 9.50
CA ALA A 74 8.12 18.58 8.14
C ALA A 74 9.59 18.14 8.07
N GLN A 75 10.48 18.88 8.73
CA GLN A 75 11.89 18.53 8.89
C GLN A 75 12.06 17.21 9.66
N HIS A 76 11.38 17.06 10.79
CA HIS A 76 11.46 15.87 11.64
C HIS A 76 11.10 14.62 10.84
N LEU A 77 9.97 14.64 10.12
CA LEU A 77 9.52 13.52 9.30
C LEU A 77 10.53 13.12 8.24
N GLU A 78 11.17 14.09 7.57
CA GLU A 78 12.22 13.81 6.60
C GLU A 78 13.38 13.03 7.22
N GLN A 79 13.88 13.51 8.35
CA GLN A 79 14.99 12.90 9.08
C GLN A 79 14.62 11.53 9.68
N ALA A 80 13.42 11.43 10.26
CA ALA A 80 12.90 10.20 10.86
C ALA A 80 12.74 9.12 9.80
N ASN A 81 12.16 9.46 8.64
CA ASN A 81 12.03 8.54 7.50
C ASN A 81 13.39 7.96 7.11
N TYR A 82 14.39 8.80 6.82
CA TYR A 82 15.72 8.29 6.47
C TYR A 82 16.31 7.44 7.60
N GLY A 83 16.25 7.91 8.84
CA GLY A 83 16.85 7.22 9.98
C GLY A 83 16.20 5.87 10.32
N LEU A 84 14.89 5.71 10.11
CA LEU A 84 14.16 4.47 10.34
C LEU A 84 14.30 3.50 9.16
N CYS A 85 14.16 4.00 7.93
CA CYS A 85 14.20 3.17 6.71
C CYS A 85 15.60 2.61 6.43
N GLU A 86 16.67 3.31 6.83
CA GLU A 86 18.04 2.78 6.80
C GLU A 86 18.28 1.59 7.77
N ARG A 87 17.41 1.37 8.77
CA ARG A 87 17.57 0.33 9.81
C ARG A 87 16.93 -1.00 9.45
N PHE A 88 15.93 -1.02 8.58
CA PHE A 88 15.25 -2.24 8.16
C PHE A 88 15.55 -2.66 6.71
N SER A 89 16.43 -1.92 6.02
CA SER A 89 16.88 -2.22 4.65
C SER A 89 18.40 -2.07 4.50
N ASP A 90 18.92 -2.54 3.36
CA ASP A 90 20.32 -2.37 2.97
C ASP A 90 20.62 -0.96 2.42
N LEU A 91 19.59 -0.16 2.13
CA LEU A 91 19.71 1.20 1.60
C LEU A 91 20.34 2.15 2.60
N LYS A 92 21.03 3.16 2.06
CA LYS A 92 21.63 4.25 2.83
C LYS A 92 21.31 5.58 2.18
N HIS A 93 20.84 6.53 2.98
CA HIS A 93 20.53 7.89 2.57
C HIS A 93 21.82 8.60 2.15
N PRO A 94 21.94 9.06 0.90
CA PRO A 94 23.09 9.84 0.45
C PRO A 94 23.05 11.23 1.10
N ARG A 95 23.83 11.38 2.19
CA ARG A 95 23.87 12.61 2.99
C ARG A 95 24.58 13.74 2.25
N SER A 96 23.99 14.93 2.29
CA SER A 96 24.60 16.19 1.86
C SER A 96 25.04 17.04 3.06
N ALA A 97 25.86 18.08 2.81
CA ALA A 97 26.23 19.04 3.87
C ALA A 97 25.02 19.74 4.49
N ALA A 98 23.94 19.94 3.71
CA ALA A 98 22.70 20.54 4.21
C ALA A 98 22.00 19.66 5.25
N ASP A 99 22.19 18.34 5.19
CA ASP A 99 21.55 17.38 6.10
C ASP A 99 22.18 17.44 7.51
N SER A 100 23.41 17.95 7.61
CA SER A 100 24.13 18.15 8.87
C SER A 100 23.81 19.46 9.58
N LEU A 101 22.96 20.32 9.00
CA LEU A 101 22.49 21.53 9.68
C LEU A 101 21.60 21.18 10.87
N ALA A 102 21.55 22.06 11.86
CA ALA A 102 20.69 21.89 13.03
C ALA A 102 19.21 21.81 12.62
N ASP A 103 18.42 20.98 13.29
CA ASP A 103 17.01 20.78 12.97
C ASP A 103 16.21 22.08 13.05
N THR A 104 16.56 22.97 13.98
CA THR A 104 15.97 24.32 14.09
C THR A 104 16.25 25.23 12.90
N VAL A 105 17.36 25.02 12.19
CA VAL A 105 17.69 25.73 10.95
C VAL A 105 16.90 25.13 9.80
N LYS A 106 16.94 23.80 9.66
CA LYS A 106 16.25 23.10 8.57
C LYS A 106 14.73 23.28 8.64
N ALA A 107 14.16 23.32 9.85
CA ALA A 107 12.75 23.63 10.11
C ALA A 107 12.26 24.97 9.54
N ARG A 108 13.18 25.90 9.23
CA ARG A 108 12.88 27.22 8.64
C ARG A 108 13.17 27.30 7.14
N TRP A 109 13.52 26.19 6.50
CA TRP A 109 13.64 26.17 5.05
C TRP A 109 12.33 26.55 4.37
N PRO A 110 12.39 27.03 3.11
CA PRO A 110 11.18 27.31 2.35
C PRO A 110 10.24 26.11 2.33
N LYS A 111 8.92 26.37 2.39
CA LYS A 111 7.89 25.32 2.33
C LYS A 111 8.17 24.30 1.21
N ASP A 112 8.46 24.79 0.01
CA ASP A 112 8.65 23.92 -1.15
C ASP A 112 9.87 23.01 -0.97
N THR A 113 10.92 23.49 -0.32
CA THR A 113 12.08 22.67 0.06
C THR A 113 11.69 21.59 1.06
N LEU A 114 10.98 21.94 2.14
CA LEU A 114 10.53 20.98 3.14
C LEU A 114 9.63 19.90 2.55
N VAL A 115 8.65 20.28 1.71
CA VAL A 115 7.75 19.34 1.03
C VAL A 115 8.49 18.46 0.04
N ALA A 116 9.40 19.03 -0.77
CA ALA A 116 10.19 18.27 -1.73
C ALA A 116 11.07 17.22 -1.04
N ARG A 117 11.68 17.59 0.10
CA ARG A 117 12.52 16.68 0.88
C ARG A 117 11.72 15.59 1.58
N LEU A 118 10.55 15.92 2.15
CA LEU A 118 9.63 14.90 2.67
C LEU A 118 9.19 13.90 1.58
N ARG A 119 8.86 14.38 0.38
CA ARG A 119 8.54 13.48 -0.75
C ARG A 119 9.72 12.60 -1.13
N ALA A 120 10.95 13.12 -1.05
CA ALA A 120 12.15 12.34 -1.34
C ALA A 120 12.44 11.28 -0.28
N SER A 121 12.24 11.59 1.01
CA SER A 121 12.42 10.61 2.08
C SER A 121 11.37 9.50 2.05
N LEU A 122 10.12 9.81 1.69
CA LEU A 122 9.08 8.80 1.48
C LEU A 122 9.43 7.87 0.31
N ARG A 123 9.88 8.39 -0.84
CA ARG A 123 10.34 7.54 -1.96
C ARG A 123 11.52 6.64 -1.57
N PHE A 124 12.44 7.14 -0.75
CA PHE A 124 13.51 6.32 -0.21
C PHE A 124 12.97 5.19 0.68
N CYS A 125 11.98 5.48 1.52
CA CYS A 125 11.32 4.47 2.36
C CYS A 125 10.52 3.45 1.54
N ASP A 126 9.96 3.85 0.41
CA ASP A 126 9.31 2.94 -0.54
C ASP A 126 10.31 1.90 -1.04
N ASP A 127 11.46 2.36 -1.56
CA ASP A 127 12.54 1.47 -2.01
C ASP A 127 13.09 0.61 -0.85
N ALA A 128 13.08 1.13 0.38
CA ALA A 128 13.53 0.41 1.57
C ALA A 128 12.57 -0.70 1.98
N LEU A 129 11.26 -0.48 1.86
CA LEU A 129 10.22 -1.47 2.14
C LEU A 129 10.28 -2.62 1.13
N ASP A 130 10.47 -2.31 -0.16
CA ASP A 130 10.63 -3.31 -1.23
C ASP A 130 11.83 -4.24 -0.98
N ARG A 131 12.85 -3.76 -0.26
CA ARG A 131 14.08 -4.49 0.08
C ARG A 131 14.10 -5.01 1.51
N ALA A 132 13.06 -4.76 2.28
CA ALA A 132 13.03 -5.13 3.69
C ALA A 132 13.00 -6.67 3.82
N ALA A 133 13.73 -7.20 4.80
CA ALA A 133 13.73 -8.63 5.09
C ALA A 133 12.46 -9.10 5.84
N GLY A 134 11.35 -8.36 5.74
CA GLY A 134 10.13 -8.63 6.50
C GLY A 134 10.30 -8.49 8.01
N LEU A 135 9.36 -9.10 8.75
CA LEU A 135 9.39 -9.24 10.21
C LEU A 135 10.38 -10.33 10.68
N SER A 136 11.58 -10.36 10.12
CA SER A 136 12.60 -11.39 10.38
C SER A 136 13.37 -11.22 11.69
N SER A 137 13.27 -10.07 12.37
CA SER A 137 13.89 -9.83 13.67
C SER A 137 13.10 -8.82 14.51
N PRO A 138 13.25 -8.82 15.85
CA PRO A 138 12.68 -7.77 16.70
C PRO A 138 13.13 -6.36 16.32
N ALA A 139 14.37 -6.20 15.84
CA ALA A 139 14.89 -4.90 15.41
C ALA A 139 14.20 -4.40 14.12
N ASN A 140 13.94 -5.30 13.17
CA ASN A 140 13.20 -4.97 11.95
C ASN A 140 11.74 -4.62 12.28
N ALA A 141 11.09 -5.45 13.09
CA ALA A 141 9.71 -5.19 13.53
C ALA A 141 9.59 -3.84 14.25
N ASN A 142 10.52 -3.53 15.17
CA ASN A 142 10.55 -2.25 15.87
C ASN A 142 10.73 -1.07 14.91
N SER A 143 11.60 -1.20 13.91
CA SER A 143 11.87 -0.11 12.96
C SER A 143 10.70 0.11 12.00
N LEU A 144 10.07 -0.96 11.51
CA LEU A 144 8.86 -0.89 10.67
C LEU A 144 7.69 -0.28 11.43
N LEU A 145 7.39 -0.76 12.65
CA LEU A 145 6.33 -0.19 13.48
C LEU A 145 6.61 1.26 13.87
N GLY A 146 7.88 1.59 14.16
CA GLY A 146 8.30 2.96 14.45
C GLY A 146 8.04 3.90 13.28
N PHE A 147 8.36 3.47 12.06
CA PHE A 147 8.09 4.25 10.84
C PHE A 147 6.59 4.49 10.63
N GLU A 148 5.77 3.44 10.68
CA GLU A 148 4.31 3.59 10.51
C GLU A 148 3.69 4.49 11.59
N THR A 149 4.15 4.33 12.83
CA THR A 149 3.63 5.10 13.97
C THR A 149 4.02 6.57 13.86
N ASP A 150 5.27 6.89 13.51
CA ASP A 150 5.73 8.27 13.34
C ASP A 150 4.92 9.01 12.26
N LEU A 151 4.66 8.36 11.12
CA LEU A 151 3.80 8.91 10.06
C LEU A 151 2.38 9.20 10.58
N ALA A 152 1.76 8.24 11.27
CA ALA A 152 0.40 8.38 11.76
C ALA A 152 0.28 9.44 12.88
N GLU A 153 1.23 9.47 13.81
CA GLU A 153 1.29 10.43 14.91
C GLU A 153 1.41 11.85 14.39
N HIS A 154 2.34 12.11 13.48
CA HIS A 154 2.53 13.44 12.92
C HIS A 154 1.41 13.84 11.96
N TYR A 155 0.77 12.90 11.25
CA TYR A 155 -0.43 13.23 10.48
C TYR A 155 -1.57 13.69 11.40
N SER A 156 -1.79 12.99 12.52
CA SER A 156 -2.79 13.38 13.52
C SER A 156 -2.49 14.75 14.10
N GLN A 157 -1.23 15.00 14.50
CA GLN A 157 -0.78 16.29 15.01
C GLN A 157 -1.02 17.41 13.99
N LEU A 158 -0.60 17.22 12.74
CA LEU A 158 -0.76 18.21 11.68
C LEU A 158 -2.24 18.46 11.35
N ALA A 159 -3.06 17.41 11.35
CA ALA A 159 -4.51 17.54 11.13
C ALA A 159 -5.20 18.36 12.24
N VAL A 160 -4.72 18.32 13.47
CA VAL A 160 -5.19 19.21 14.54
C VAL A 160 -4.76 20.65 14.26
N TYR A 161 -3.50 20.88 13.86
CA TYR A 161 -3.00 22.22 13.57
C TYR A 161 -3.75 22.87 12.40
N MET A 162 -4.03 22.09 11.35
CA MET A 162 -4.84 22.53 10.23
C MET A 162 -6.22 23.01 10.68
N ARG A 163 -6.92 22.26 11.54
CA ARG A 163 -8.23 22.69 12.06
C ARG A 163 -8.16 23.97 12.88
N LEU A 164 -7.13 24.12 13.71
CA LEU A 164 -6.89 25.36 14.48
C LEU A 164 -6.61 26.57 13.59
N LEU A 165 -6.08 26.34 12.38
CA LEU A 165 -5.86 27.35 11.35
C LEU A 165 -7.07 27.55 10.42
N GLY A 166 -8.20 26.86 10.66
CA GLY A 166 -9.38 26.91 9.81
C GLY A 166 -9.23 26.16 8.47
N LEU A 167 -8.25 25.26 8.37
CA LEU A 167 -8.00 24.41 7.20
C LEU A 167 -8.64 23.02 7.40
N VAL A 168 -9.04 22.40 6.29
CA VAL A 168 -9.57 21.04 6.27
C VAL A 168 -8.42 20.05 6.00
N PRO A 169 -8.15 19.08 6.91
CA PRO A 169 -7.14 18.06 6.66
C PRO A 169 -7.48 17.20 5.44
N PRO A 170 -6.49 16.67 4.70
CA PRO A 170 -6.73 15.88 3.49
C PRO A 170 -7.69 14.70 3.69
N SER A 171 -7.58 13.98 4.80
CA SER A 171 -8.47 12.85 5.12
C SER A 171 -9.92 13.24 5.43
N ALA A 172 -10.22 14.53 5.54
CA ALA A 172 -11.56 15.08 5.77
C ALA A 172 -12.11 15.82 4.54
N LEU A 173 -11.37 15.84 3.43
CA LEU A 173 -11.87 16.38 2.17
C LEU A 173 -13.01 15.49 1.64
N PRO A 174 -14.04 16.08 1.01
CA PRO A 174 -15.06 15.29 0.35
C PRO A 174 -14.41 14.43 -0.76
N PRO A 175 -14.93 13.22 -1.01
CA PRO A 175 -14.48 12.43 -2.15
C PRO A 175 -14.58 13.25 -3.44
N ARG A 176 -13.58 13.10 -4.32
CA ARG A 176 -13.63 13.77 -5.63
C ARG A 176 -14.87 13.27 -6.38
N PRO A 177 -15.69 14.17 -6.96
CA PRO A 177 -16.83 13.76 -7.75
C PRO A 177 -16.37 12.86 -8.91
N ARG A 178 -16.94 11.66 -8.99
CA ARG A 178 -16.72 10.72 -10.11
C ARG A 178 -18.07 10.27 -10.64
N VAL A 179 -18.20 10.24 -11.96
CA VAL A 179 -19.44 9.87 -12.65
C VAL A 179 -19.27 8.46 -13.18
N ALA A 180 -20.12 7.55 -12.70
CA ALA A 180 -20.14 6.20 -13.22
C ALA A 180 -20.86 6.17 -14.59
N ILE A 181 -20.32 5.38 -15.51
CA ILE A 181 -20.96 5.05 -16.77
C ILE A 181 -21.61 3.66 -16.69
N THR A 182 -22.38 3.28 -17.71
CA THR A 182 -22.86 1.90 -17.86
C THR A 182 -22.02 1.21 -18.93
N LEU A 183 -21.50 0.02 -18.61
CA LEU A 183 -20.81 -0.84 -19.57
C LEU A 183 -21.65 -2.09 -19.84
N PRO A 184 -21.62 -2.63 -21.08
CA PRO A 184 -22.28 -3.89 -21.38
C PRO A 184 -21.77 -5.00 -20.48
N ARG A 185 -22.66 -5.90 -20.04
CA ARG A 185 -22.29 -7.03 -19.18
C ARG A 185 -21.19 -7.91 -19.81
N ALA A 186 -21.18 -8.08 -21.12
CA ALA A 186 -20.13 -8.81 -21.83
C ALA A 186 -18.74 -8.15 -21.68
N THR A 187 -18.70 -6.81 -21.68
CA THR A 187 -17.47 -6.04 -21.41
C THR A 187 -17.01 -6.26 -19.98
N LEU A 188 -17.93 -6.16 -19.01
CA LEU A 188 -17.61 -6.41 -17.59
C LEU A 188 -17.10 -7.84 -17.37
N ALA A 189 -17.74 -8.83 -17.99
CA ALA A 189 -17.32 -10.23 -17.91
C ALA A 189 -15.87 -10.45 -18.39
N SER A 190 -15.37 -9.64 -19.32
CA SER A 190 -13.97 -9.74 -19.78
C SER A 190 -12.94 -9.39 -18.70
N TYR A 191 -13.34 -8.61 -17.69
CA TYR A 191 -12.48 -8.20 -16.56
C TYR A 191 -12.49 -9.19 -15.39
N VAL A 192 -13.38 -10.18 -15.39
CA VAL A 192 -13.41 -11.22 -14.35
C VAL A 192 -12.12 -12.02 -14.38
N GLY A 193 -11.54 -12.27 -13.19
CA GLY A 193 -10.31 -13.03 -13.04
C GLY A 193 -9.59 -12.72 -11.74
N GLN A 194 -8.41 -13.33 -11.58
CA GLN A 194 -7.49 -13.02 -10.48
C GLN A 194 -6.29 -12.25 -11.00
N TYR A 195 -5.90 -11.21 -10.26
CA TYR A 195 -4.81 -10.31 -10.63
C TYR A 195 -3.77 -10.27 -9.52
N ARG A 196 -2.54 -10.66 -9.81
CA ARG A 196 -1.45 -10.69 -8.83
C ARG A 196 -0.72 -9.35 -8.79
N LEU A 197 -0.85 -8.61 -7.69
CA LEU A 197 -0.17 -7.33 -7.44
C LEU A 197 1.25 -7.52 -6.90
N ALA A 198 1.41 -8.50 -6.01
CA ALA A 198 2.69 -8.93 -5.45
C ALA A 198 2.61 -10.44 -5.14
N PRO A 199 3.72 -11.15 -4.85
CA PRO A 199 3.64 -12.52 -4.39
C PRO A 199 2.71 -12.63 -3.17
N GLY A 200 1.65 -13.42 -3.31
CA GLY A 200 0.66 -13.59 -2.24
C GLY A 200 -0.28 -12.44 -1.98
N VAL A 201 -0.32 -11.46 -2.89
CA VAL A 201 -1.30 -10.38 -2.89
C VAL A 201 -2.02 -10.38 -4.23
N GLU A 202 -3.27 -10.82 -4.17
CA GLU A 202 -4.14 -10.98 -5.32
C GLU A 202 -5.39 -10.11 -5.15
N LEU A 203 -5.85 -9.57 -6.26
CA LEU A 203 -7.16 -8.97 -6.40
C LEU A 203 -8.04 -9.93 -7.19
N GLU A 204 -9.05 -10.49 -6.52
CA GLU A 204 -10.11 -11.26 -7.16
C GLU A 204 -11.17 -10.28 -7.69
N VAL A 205 -11.42 -10.31 -8.99
CA VAL A 205 -12.49 -9.55 -9.64
C VAL A 205 -13.59 -10.51 -10.07
N THR A 206 -14.78 -10.35 -9.52
CA THR A 206 -15.97 -11.14 -9.83
C THR A 206 -17.07 -10.27 -10.43
N LEU A 207 -17.99 -10.90 -11.16
CA LEU A 207 -19.18 -10.24 -11.70
C LEU A 207 -20.41 -10.66 -10.88
N ASP A 208 -21.03 -9.69 -10.21
CA ASP A 208 -22.28 -9.87 -9.47
C ASP A 208 -23.39 -9.08 -10.17
N GLY A 209 -24.31 -9.79 -10.83
CA GLY A 209 -25.32 -9.20 -11.71
C GLY A 209 -24.70 -8.37 -12.85
N GLU A 210 -24.80 -7.05 -12.72
CA GLU A 210 -24.28 -6.04 -13.67
C GLU A 210 -23.11 -5.22 -13.08
N SER A 211 -22.53 -5.65 -11.96
CA SER A 211 -21.46 -4.92 -11.27
C SER A 211 -20.23 -5.80 -11.07
N LEU A 212 -19.05 -5.21 -11.24
CA LEU A 212 -17.83 -5.85 -10.82
C LEU A 212 -17.61 -5.63 -9.32
N LEU A 213 -17.24 -6.70 -8.63
CA LEU A 213 -16.78 -6.67 -7.25
C LEU A 213 -15.30 -7.05 -7.22
N ALA A 214 -14.52 -6.34 -6.42
CA ALA A 214 -13.13 -6.63 -6.17
C ALA A 214 -12.92 -7.04 -4.71
N ARG A 215 -12.11 -8.09 -4.47
CA ARG A 215 -11.70 -8.54 -3.14
C ARG A 215 -10.19 -8.75 -3.13
N ALA A 216 -9.50 -8.14 -2.16
CA ALA A 216 -8.07 -8.37 -1.96
C ALA A 216 -7.83 -9.60 -1.08
N SER A 217 -6.81 -10.42 -1.40
CA SER A 217 -6.42 -11.58 -0.59
C SER A 217 -5.88 -11.19 0.80
N THR A 218 -5.48 -9.93 0.98
CA THR A 218 -5.07 -9.35 2.26
C THR A 218 -6.22 -9.14 3.26
N GLY A 219 -7.46 -9.44 2.87
CA GLY A 219 -8.65 -9.33 3.71
C GLY A 219 -9.56 -8.14 3.39
N GLY A 220 -10.64 -8.03 4.16
CA GLY A 220 -11.73 -7.08 3.93
C GLY A 220 -12.90 -7.67 3.13
N GLY A 221 -14.03 -6.95 3.11
CA GLY A 221 -15.19 -7.31 2.29
C GLY A 221 -14.99 -6.94 0.82
N PRO A 222 -15.80 -7.52 -0.10
CA PRO A 222 -15.77 -7.11 -1.50
C PRO A 222 -16.20 -5.64 -1.64
N VAL A 223 -15.54 -4.90 -2.53
CA VAL A 223 -15.89 -3.53 -2.89
C VAL A 223 -16.38 -3.47 -4.32
N LYS A 224 -17.34 -2.60 -4.61
CA LYS A 224 -17.84 -2.42 -5.97
C LYS A 224 -16.87 -1.57 -6.80
N LEU A 225 -16.55 -2.06 -8.00
CA LEU A 225 -15.82 -1.31 -9.02
C LEU A 225 -16.84 -0.59 -9.91
N TRP A 226 -16.85 0.73 -9.84
CA TRP A 226 -17.72 1.59 -10.64
C TRP A 226 -16.96 2.02 -11.90
N PRO A 227 -17.43 1.68 -13.11
CA PRO A 227 -16.75 2.11 -14.33
C PRO A 227 -16.90 3.62 -14.51
N GLU A 228 -15.81 4.31 -14.82
CA GLU A 228 -15.79 5.72 -15.25
C GLU A 228 -15.37 5.88 -16.71
N ALA A 229 -14.64 4.91 -17.25
CA ALA A 229 -14.30 4.78 -18.66
C ALA A 229 -14.29 3.28 -19.06
N PRO A 230 -14.09 2.92 -20.35
CA PRO A 230 -14.17 1.53 -20.79
C PRO A 230 -13.30 0.54 -20.00
N SER A 231 -12.11 0.96 -19.54
CA SER A 231 -11.16 0.15 -18.76
C SER A 231 -10.82 0.75 -17.40
N GLU A 232 -11.44 1.87 -17.02
CA GLU A 232 -11.12 2.60 -15.79
C GLU A 232 -12.28 2.52 -14.82
N PHE A 233 -11.96 2.17 -13.58
CA PHE A 233 -12.92 1.94 -12.52
C PHE A 233 -12.47 2.62 -11.24
N PHE A 234 -13.44 3.08 -10.45
CA PHE A 234 -13.19 3.66 -9.13
C PHE A 234 -14.00 2.96 -8.05
N VAL A 235 -13.56 3.12 -6.80
CA VAL A 235 -14.27 2.70 -5.59
C VAL A 235 -14.90 3.94 -4.95
N LYS A 236 -16.14 3.85 -4.47
CA LYS A 236 -16.82 5.02 -3.84
C LYS A 236 -16.43 5.17 -2.37
N GLU A 237 -16.12 4.06 -1.73
CA GLU A 237 -15.85 3.93 -0.31
C GLU A 237 -14.38 4.18 0.04
N ALA A 238 -13.50 4.31 -0.95
CA ALA A 238 -12.05 4.49 -0.77
C ALA A 238 -11.43 5.31 -1.90
N GLU A 239 -10.30 5.98 -1.63
CA GLU A 239 -9.48 6.64 -2.67
C GLU A 239 -8.66 5.59 -3.44
N ALA A 240 -9.37 4.82 -4.27
CA ALA A 240 -8.82 3.74 -5.08
C ALA A 240 -9.41 3.75 -6.48
N GLN A 241 -8.56 3.47 -7.46
CA GLN A 241 -8.96 3.24 -8.86
C GLN A 241 -8.27 2.00 -9.42
N VAL A 242 -8.86 1.41 -10.44
CA VAL A 242 -8.33 0.26 -11.17
C VAL A 242 -8.41 0.57 -12.66
N THR A 243 -7.27 0.46 -13.34
CA THR A 243 -7.19 0.52 -14.80
C THR A 243 -6.84 -0.85 -15.36
N PHE A 244 -7.75 -1.48 -16.08
CA PHE A 244 -7.48 -2.79 -16.71
C PHE A 244 -6.59 -2.62 -17.94
N THR A 245 -5.57 -3.47 -18.05
CA THR A 245 -4.63 -3.46 -19.17
C THR A 245 -4.98 -4.57 -20.16
N ARG A 246 -4.79 -4.28 -21.45
CA ARG A 246 -5.08 -5.20 -22.57
C ARG A 246 -3.86 -5.36 -23.45
N ASN A 247 -3.74 -6.50 -24.11
CA ASN A 247 -2.74 -6.71 -25.16
C ASN A 247 -3.22 -6.20 -26.53
N ALA A 248 -2.39 -6.39 -27.56
CA ALA A 248 -2.68 -5.98 -28.94
C ALA A 248 -3.91 -6.67 -29.56
N THR A 249 -4.33 -7.83 -29.04
CA THR A 249 -5.54 -8.53 -29.50
C THR A 249 -6.80 -8.11 -28.73
N GLY A 250 -6.68 -7.16 -27.81
CA GLY A 250 -7.76 -6.65 -26.98
C GLY A 250 -8.08 -7.54 -25.77
N ALA A 251 -7.34 -8.62 -25.52
CA ALA A 251 -7.53 -9.47 -24.35
C ALA A 251 -6.99 -8.79 -23.09
N VAL A 252 -7.73 -8.88 -21.97
CA VAL A 252 -7.31 -8.33 -20.67
C VAL A 252 -6.15 -9.16 -20.13
N THR A 253 -5.01 -8.50 -19.89
CA THR A 253 -3.78 -9.14 -19.42
C THR A 253 -3.40 -8.75 -18.00
N GLY A 254 -4.05 -7.74 -17.42
CA GLY A 254 -3.74 -7.28 -16.08
C GLY A 254 -4.57 -6.08 -15.67
N LEU A 255 -4.12 -5.43 -14.62
CA LEU A 255 -4.64 -4.15 -14.14
C LEU A 255 -3.53 -3.32 -13.51
N VAL A 256 -3.80 -2.04 -13.28
CA VAL A 256 -3.04 -1.17 -12.41
C VAL A 256 -3.97 -0.69 -11.30
N LEU A 257 -3.58 -0.93 -10.04
CA LEU A 257 -4.25 -0.39 -8.87
C LEU A 257 -3.63 0.95 -8.52
N HIS A 258 -4.44 2.01 -8.54
CA HIS A 258 -4.06 3.36 -8.16
C HIS A 258 -4.61 3.65 -6.76
N GLN A 259 -3.74 3.77 -5.76
CA GLN A 259 -4.12 4.03 -4.38
C GLN A 259 -3.11 4.95 -3.69
N TYR A 260 -3.61 5.99 -3.02
CA TYR A 260 -2.78 6.88 -2.20
C TYR A 260 -1.56 7.47 -2.95
N GLY A 261 -1.70 7.71 -4.25
CA GLY A 261 -0.62 8.24 -5.10
C GLY A 261 0.39 7.20 -5.59
N ARG A 262 0.19 5.91 -5.30
CA ARG A 262 1.00 4.80 -5.82
C ARG A 262 0.22 4.00 -6.87
N ASP A 263 0.94 3.62 -7.93
CA ASP A 263 0.47 2.72 -8.98
C ASP A 263 1.09 1.34 -8.79
N ARG A 264 0.26 0.30 -8.71
CA ARG A 264 0.68 -1.09 -8.58
C ARG A 264 0.16 -1.91 -9.74
N ALA A 265 1.04 -2.32 -10.63
CA ALA A 265 0.69 -3.20 -11.73
C ALA A 265 0.44 -4.62 -11.23
N GLY A 266 -0.63 -5.26 -11.72
CA GLY A 266 -0.95 -6.65 -11.43
C GLY A 266 -1.25 -7.45 -12.68
N ALA A 267 -0.55 -8.56 -12.87
CA ALA A 267 -0.78 -9.46 -14.00
C ALA A 267 -2.03 -10.30 -13.76
N LYS A 268 -2.84 -10.52 -14.80
CA LYS A 268 -3.95 -11.46 -14.75
C LYS A 268 -3.38 -12.89 -14.75
N ILE A 269 -3.78 -13.69 -13.77
CA ILE A 269 -3.25 -15.05 -13.55
C ILE A 269 -4.31 -16.14 -13.72
N GLN A 270 -5.60 -15.77 -13.69
CA GLN A 270 -6.76 -16.64 -13.92
C GLN A 270 -7.85 -15.83 -14.60
#